data_AF-A0A075AUZ3-F1
#
_entry.id   AF-A0A075AUZ3-F1
#
_cell.length_a   1.000
_cell.length_b   1.000
_cell.length_c   1.000
_cell.angle_alpha   90.00
_cell.angle_beta   90.00
_cell.angle_gamma   90.00
#
_symmetry.space_group_name_H-M   'P 1'
#
loop_
_entity.id
_entity.type
_entity.pdbx_description
1 polymer ?
#
loop_
_entity_poly.entity_id
_entity_poly.type
_entity_poly.pdbx_seq_one_letter_code
_entity_poly.pdbx_strand_id
1 'polypeptide(L)'
;MFPPINQKNFTTVHTRVSSPPKHQTEWSSDEETSNFSETNKKMQSSNLNIEGYRILSVLQEALRKMEIVESVPLYPDSALARVLGAEIFENLTEFRNCEIKYQSVYDKYLQKFKEETESDPNSEISAKNLRYISQMPDFLKDEVRKLKAATRSACRSLISIHDILAKIENYDSLLDENMHEYIVLWKDLIYVVKEKLQTTIDEDKKIQEHLSHILAKERKTNEEIATLREELEVAKKSRITEIGIKNENIKRLKEQLQDIKVKSEATASKQESKFKQREAMDQTAFKEKEGKLKPEIADLTKKLFEVQAKNQDEETMLRKKKFKMETEVENWIHKYDQEMEEKQNEIEETSAMYREEKAQLQELEQRFADIKKEYDFIVEQQRIAEEAEKKKQEDEKIMISAAIKIQALWRGHIERKKQKKAKSKQPKSGKKSASAKKKK
;
A
#
# COMPACT_ATOMS: atom_id res chain seq x y z
N MET A 1 -19.56 -9.02 -15.24
CA MET A 1 -20.11 -7.79 -15.86
C MET A 1 -19.27 -6.60 -15.41
N PHE A 2 -18.22 -6.24 -16.15
CA PHE A 2 -17.52 -4.95 -16.12
C PHE A 2 -16.77 -4.79 -17.48
N PRO A 3 -16.53 -3.57 -17.99
CA PRO A 3 -16.44 -3.32 -19.43
C PRO A 3 -15.02 -3.38 -20.03
N PRO A 4 -14.90 -3.52 -21.36
CA PRO A 4 -13.62 -3.38 -22.05
C PRO A 4 -13.19 -1.91 -22.12
N ILE A 5 -11.96 -1.61 -21.70
CA ILE A 5 -11.40 -0.25 -21.76
C ILE A 5 -10.76 0.01 -23.12
N ASN A 6 -11.10 1.16 -23.68
CA ASN A 6 -10.73 1.64 -25.01
C ASN A 6 -9.21 1.76 -25.19
N GLN A 7 -8.62 1.04 -26.16
CA GLN A 7 -7.25 1.30 -26.62
C GLN A 7 -7.24 2.45 -27.64
N LYS A 8 -7.18 3.69 -27.15
CA LYS A 8 -6.76 4.86 -27.92
C LYS A 8 -5.83 5.73 -27.08
N ASN A 9 -4.93 6.44 -27.75
CA ASN A 9 -3.87 7.31 -27.22
C ASN A 9 -2.55 6.60 -26.84
N PHE A 10 -1.92 5.95 -27.82
CA PHE A 10 -0.45 5.99 -27.91
C PHE A 10 -0.06 7.01 -28.98
N THR A 11 0.41 8.17 -28.55
CA THR A 11 0.93 9.21 -29.43
C THR A 11 2.31 8.78 -29.90
N THR A 12 2.43 8.34 -31.15
CA THR A 12 3.73 8.00 -31.76
C THR A 12 4.58 9.26 -31.84
N VAL A 13 5.51 9.42 -30.90
CA VAL A 13 6.57 10.44 -31.01
C VAL A 13 7.48 10.02 -32.15
N HIS A 14 7.22 10.60 -33.33
CA HIS A 14 8.05 10.38 -34.50
C HIS A 14 9.51 10.69 -34.16
N THR A 15 10.37 9.68 -34.31
CA THR A 15 11.81 9.86 -34.38
C THR A 15 12.13 10.73 -35.58
N ARG A 16 12.29 12.03 -35.32
CA ARG A 16 12.70 13.02 -36.30
C ARG A 16 14.16 12.75 -36.64
N VAL A 17 14.39 11.83 -37.58
CA VAL A 17 15.68 11.67 -38.25
C VAL A 17 15.96 13.00 -38.95
N SER A 18 16.74 13.86 -38.33
CA SER A 18 17.22 15.07 -38.97
C SER A 18 18.19 14.64 -40.07
N SER A 19 17.74 14.72 -41.32
CA SER A 19 18.63 14.67 -42.47
C SER A 19 19.82 15.62 -42.25
N PRO A 20 21.04 15.26 -42.66
CA PRO A 20 22.18 16.16 -42.54
C PRO A 20 21.85 17.46 -43.28
N PRO A 21 22.25 18.64 -42.74
CA PRO A 21 21.96 19.91 -43.36
C PRO A 21 22.61 19.93 -44.75
N LYS A 22 21.77 20.05 -45.78
CA LYS A 22 22.24 20.41 -47.13
C LYS A 22 22.74 21.84 -47.05
N HIS A 23 24.01 22.02 -46.72
CA HIS A 23 24.73 23.21 -47.14
C HIS A 23 24.75 23.17 -48.67
N GLN A 24 23.89 23.97 -49.29
CA GLN A 24 24.14 24.46 -50.63
C GLN A 24 25.40 25.33 -50.53
N THR A 25 26.53 24.70 -50.75
CA THR A 25 27.69 25.42 -51.25
C THR A 25 27.40 25.63 -52.72
N GLU A 26 26.92 26.82 -53.09
CA GLU A 26 27.03 27.30 -54.47
C GLU A 26 28.52 27.48 -54.77
N TRP A 27 29.15 26.39 -55.21
CA TRP A 27 30.36 26.46 -56.00
C TRP A 27 29.93 26.98 -57.37
N SER A 28 30.31 28.23 -57.67
CA SER A 28 30.12 28.83 -58.98
C SER A 28 31.09 28.18 -59.98
N SER A 29 30.69 27.03 -60.52
CA SER A 29 31.47 26.29 -61.54
C SER A 29 31.54 27.02 -62.90
N ASP A 30 30.83 28.14 -63.04
CA ASP A 30 30.66 28.87 -64.29
C ASP A 30 31.71 29.99 -64.52
N GLU A 31 32.50 30.36 -63.50
CA GLU A 31 33.59 31.35 -63.66
C GLU A 31 34.96 30.72 -63.99
N GLU A 32 35.24 29.50 -63.52
CA GLU A 32 36.54 28.83 -63.78
C GLU A 32 36.61 28.21 -65.18
N THR A 33 35.50 27.69 -65.71
CA THR A 33 35.45 27.10 -67.07
C THR A 33 35.61 28.14 -68.18
N SER A 34 35.13 29.38 -67.96
CA SER A 34 35.35 30.50 -68.87
C SER A 34 36.86 30.84 -68.99
N ASN A 35 37.54 31.04 -67.85
CA ASN A 35 38.98 31.36 -67.81
C ASN A 35 39.87 30.27 -68.42
N PHE A 36 39.54 28.99 -68.29
CA PHE A 36 40.31 27.90 -68.93
C PHE A 36 40.14 27.86 -70.46
N SER A 37 39.02 28.37 -70.99
CA SER A 37 38.77 28.44 -72.43
C SER A 37 39.42 29.66 -73.11
N GLU A 38 39.50 30.80 -72.40
CA GLU A 38 40.14 32.02 -72.91
C GLU A 38 41.67 31.93 -72.88
N THR A 39 42.27 31.26 -71.88
CA THR A 39 43.72 30.98 -71.87
C THR A 39 44.12 30.07 -73.05
N ASN A 40 43.35 29.02 -73.32
CA ASN A 40 43.59 28.11 -74.45
C ASN A 40 43.52 28.82 -75.82
N LYS A 41 42.66 29.83 -75.98
CA LYS A 41 42.62 30.67 -77.21
C LYS A 41 43.80 31.63 -77.35
N LYS A 42 44.51 31.97 -76.27
CA LYS A 42 45.76 32.75 -76.31
C LYS A 42 47.01 31.92 -76.61
N MET A 43 46.98 30.60 -76.43
CA MET A 43 48.15 29.72 -76.65
C MET A 43 48.52 29.50 -78.13
N GLN A 44 47.77 30.04 -79.10
CA GLN A 44 48.05 29.90 -80.53
C GLN A 44 48.90 31.02 -81.16
N SER A 45 49.33 32.03 -80.39
CA SER A 45 50.38 32.96 -80.82
C SER A 45 51.75 32.57 -80.23
N SER A 46 52.73 32.44 -81.12
CA SER A 46 54.11 32.04 -80.86
C SER A 46 54.90 33.08 -80.04
N ASN A 47 54.69 33.11 -78.73
CA ASN A 47 55.43 33.94 -77.77
C ASN A 47 56.63 33.23 -77.12
N LEU A 48 57.20 32.21 -77.77
CA LEU A 48 58.49 31.66 -77.34
C LEU A 48 59.61 32.61 -77.76
N ASN A 49 60.46 32.98 -76.79
CA ASN A 49 61.74 33.63 -77.09
C ASN A 49 62.60 32.72 -77.99
N ILE A 50 63.51 33.33 -78.76
CA ILE A 50 64.42 32.62 -79.69
C ILE A 50 65.20 31.51 -78.96
N GLU A 51 65.62 31.75 -77.70
CA GLU A 51 66.26 30.72 -76.87
C GLU A 51 65.31 29.59 -76.46
N GLY A 52 64.02 29.88 -76.21
CA GLY A 52 63.01 28.84 -75.97
C GLY A 52 62.81 27.93 -77.18
N TYR A 53 62.78 28.51 -78.38
CA TYR A 53 62.77 27.74 -79.62
C TYR A 53 64.04 26.90 -79.80
N ARG A 54 65.22 27.42 -79.45
CA ARG A 54 66.47 26.65 -79.49
C ARG A 54 66.47 25.49 -78.50
N ILE A 55 66.01 25.73 -77.26
CA ILE A 55 65.90 24.70 -76.21
C ILE A 55 64.95 23.58 -76.65
N LEU A 56 63.73 23.89 -77.10
CA LEU A 56 62.81 22.89 -77.62
C LEU A 56 63.39 22.15 -78.83
N SER A 57 64.06 22.86 -79.74
CA SER A 57 64.71 22.24 -80.92
C SER A 57 65.78 21.23 -80.51
N VAL A 58 66.59 21.54 -79.49
CA VAL A 58 67.61 20.61 -78.95
C VAL A 58 66.96 19.39 -78.27
N LEU A 59 65.86 19.58 -77.52
CA LEU A 59 65.16 18.47 -76.87
C LEU A 59 64.42 17.56 -77.87
N GLN A 60 63.84 18.12 -78.93
CA GLN A 60 63.23 17.37 -80.04
C GLN A 60 64.28 16.63 -80.88
N GLU A 61 65.44 17.24 -81.10
CA GLU A 61 66.55 16.60 -81.81
C GLU A 61 67.24 15.51 -80.96
N ALA A 62 67.19 15.63 -79.63
CA ALA A 62 67.56 14.54 -78.71
C ALA A 62 66.52 13.40 -78.75
N LEU A 63 65.21 13.73 -78.76
CA LEU A 63 64.13 12.75 -78.88
C LEU A 63 64.28 11.89 -80.14
N ARG A 64 64.45 12.51 -81.33
CA ARG A 64 64.68 11.78 -82.59
C ARG A 64 65.86 10.81 -82.51
N LYS A 65 66.94 11.22 -81.82
CA LYS A 65 68.12 10.36 -81.64
C LYS A 65 67.87 9.20 -80.68
N MET A 66 66.98 9.37 -79.71
CA MET A 66 66.53 8.29 -78.82
C MET A 66 65.61 7.31 -79.56
N GLU A 67 64.65 7.80 -80.36
CA GLU A 67 63.76 6.99 -81.20
C GLU A 67 64.56 6.14 -82.23
N ILE A 68 65.65 6.69 -82.79
CA ILE A 68 66.58 5.94 -83.65
C ILE A 68 67.33 4.83 -82.89
N VAL A 69 67.62 5.00 -81.59
CA VAL A 69 68.30 3.99 -80.76
C VAL A 69 67.32 2.93 -80.25
N GLU A 70 66.11 3.32 -79.87
CA GLU A 70 64.99 2.42 -79.56
C GLU A 70 64.71 1.47 -80.72
N SER A 71 64.70 2.00 -81.96
CA SER A 71 64.45 1.22 -83.17
C SER A 71 65.48 0.09 -83.40
N VAL A 72 66.68 0.14 -82.81
CA VAL A 72 67.69 -0.91 -83.02
C VAL A 72 67.20 -2.23 -82.41
N PRO A 73 67.20 -3.36 -83.15
CA PRO A 73 66.85 -4.67 -82.59
C PRO A 73 67.71 -5.08 -81.39
N LEU A 74 67.13 -5.78 -80.42
CA LEU A 74 67.86 -6.40 -79.30
C LEU A 74 68.82 -7.53 -79.78
N TYR A 75 68.47 -8.21 -80.87
CA TYR A 75 69.30 -9.25 -81.51
C TYR A 75 69.52 -8.91 -83.00
N PRO A 76 70.73 -8.46 -83.41
CA PRO A 76 71.02 -8.16 -84.81
C PRO A 76 71.20 -9.46 -85.63
N ASP A 77 70.21 -9.79 -86.45
CA ASP A 77 70.23 -10.97 -87.33
C ASP A 77 70.88 -10.69 -88.71
N SER A 78 71.27 -11.76 -89.41
CA SER A 78 71.80 -11.76 -90.78
C SER A 78 70.91 -11.01 -91.79
N ALA A 79 69.60 -10.94 -91.53
CA ALA A 79 68.67 -10.12 -92.29
C ALA A 79 68.98 -8.61 -92.20
N LEU A 80 69.35 -8.09 -91.02
CA LEU A 80 69.73 -6.67 -90.83
C LEU A 80 71.02 -6.33 -91.60
N ALA A 81 71.98 -7.26 -91.65
CA ALA A 81 73.23 -7.08 -92.39
C ALA A 81 73.00 -6.82 -93.89
N ARG A 82 71.90 -7.35 -94.44
CA ARG A 82 71.51 -7.16 -95.85
C ARG A 82 70.87 -5.80 -96.13
N VAL A 83 70.20 -5.21 -95.14
CA VAL A 83 69.44 -3.95 -95.28
C VAL A 83 70.30 -2.74 -94.94
N LEU A 84 71.18 -2.87 -93.94
CA LEU A 84 72.01 -1.77 -93.43
C LEU A 84 73.43 -1.78 -94.02
N GLY A 85 73.87 -2.89 -94.62
CA GLY A 85 75.23 -3.08 -95.12
C GLY A 85 76.21 -3.55 -94.04
N ALA A 86 77.25 -4.26 -94.47
CA ALA A 86 78.15 -4.98 -93.56
C ALA A 86 78.85 -4.07 -92.53
N GLU A 87 79.31 -2.88 -92.95
CA GLU A 87 80.01 -1.92 -92.10
C GLU A 87 79.10 -1.33 -91.00
N ILE A 88 77.82 -1.09 -91.31
CA ILE A 88 76.85 -0.57 -90.34
C ILE A 88 76.38 -1.70 -89.40
N PHE A 89 76.24 -2.92 -89.92
CA PHE A 89 75.96 -4.11 -89.11
C PHE A 89 77.09 -4.42 -88.12
N GLU A 90 78.36 -4.28 -88.53
CA GLU A 90 79.52 -4.43 -87.65
C GLU A 90 79.50 -3.39 -86.53
N ASN A 91 79.31 -2.10 -86.85
CA ASN A 91 79.15 -1.03 -85.86
C ASN A 91 77.96 -1.25 -84.88
N LEU A 92 76.84 -1.81 -85.35
CA LEU A 92 75.68 -2.14 -84.51
C LEU A 92 75.94 -3.36 -83.61
N THR A 93 76.64 -4.35 -84.15
CA THR A 93 77.08 -5.53 -83.39
C THR A 93 78.10 -5.14 -82.32
N GLU A 94 79.02 -4.22 -82.61
CA GLU A 94 79.93 -3.62 -81.62
C GLU A 94 79.18 -2.83 -80.55
N PHE A 95 78.16 -2.04 -80.93
CA PHE A 95 77.32 -1.31 -79.97
C PHE A 95 76.59 -2.28 -79.02
N ARG A 96 75.88 -3.29 -79.53
CA ARG A 96 75.22 -4.31 -78.70
C ARG A 96 76.21 -5.11 -77.84
N ASN A 97 77.41 -5.43 -78.37
CA ASN A 97 78.47 -6.07 -77.58
C ASN A 97 79.00 -5.17 -76.45
N CYS A 98 79.09 -3.86 -76.64
CA CYS A 98 79.46 -2.91 -75.59
C CYS A 98 78.34 -2.73 -74.55
N GLU A 99 77.09 -2.78 -74.99
CA GLU A 99 75.91 -2.69 -74.14
C GLU A 99 75.77 -3.93 -73.23
N ILE A 100 75.83 -5.14 -73.78
CA ILE A 100 75.82 -6.39 -73.00
C ILE A 100 76.97 -6.43 -71.99
N LYS A 101 78.17 -5.96 -72.38
CA LYS A 101 79.31 -5.83 -71.46
C LYS A 101 79.01 -4.83 -70.36
N TYR A 102 78.57 -3.62 -70.70
CA TYR A 102 78.20 -2.59 -69.73
C TYR A 102 77.13 -3.08 -68.75
N GLN A 103 76.05 -3.69 -69.25
CA GLN A 103 74.96 -4.23 -68.43
C GLN A 103 75.47 -5.35 -67.51
N SER A 104 76.28 -6.29 -68.01
CA SER A 104 76.88 -7.34 -67.17
C SER A 104 77.83 -6.81 -66.08
N VAL A 105 78.44 -5.65 -66.28
CA VAL A 105 79.30 -4.96 -65.30
C VAL A 105 78.45 -4.14 -64.33
N TYR A 106 77.39 -3.50 -64.82
CA TYR A 106 76.43 -2.74 -64.05
C TYR A 106 75.62 -3.62 -63.10
N ASP A 107 75.13 -4.78 -63.55
CA ASP A 107 74.39 -5.74 -62.73
C ASP A 107 75.27 -6.31 -61.62
N LYS A 108 76.54 -6.64 -61.91
CA LYS A 108 77.53 -7.05 -60.90
C LYS A 108 77.84 -5.95 -59.89
N TYR A 109 77.80 -4.68 -60.31
CA TYR A 109 77.95 -3.53 -59.42
C TYR A 109 76.68 -3.32 -58.57
N LEU A 110 75.49 -3.45 -59.16
CA LEU A 110 74.21 -3.32 -58.48
C LEU A 110 73.98 -4.45 -57.46
N GLN A 111 74.44 -5.66 -57.77
CA GLN A 111 74.40 -6.79 -56.86
C GLN A 111 75.30 -6.54 -55.63
N LYS A 112 76.56 -6.13 -55.84
CA LYS A 112 77.45 -5.73 -54.73
C LYS A 112 76.86 -4.60 -53.89
N PHE A 113 76.23 -3.61 -54.53
CA PHE A 113 75.58 -2.52 -53.82
C PHE A 113 74.44 -3.00 -52.91
N LYS A 114 73.64 -3.98 -53.35
CA LYS A 114 72.59 -4.61 -52.52
C LYS A 114 73.19 -5.41 -51.35
N GLU A 115 74.22 -6.21 -51.62
CA GLU A 115 74.94 -6.99 -50.60
C GLU A 115 75.58 -6.07 -49.51
N GLU A 116 76.08 -4.90 -49.90
CA GLU A 116 76.61 -3.88 -48.98
C GLU A 116 75.51 -3.12 -48.19
N THR A 117 74.29 -2.99 -48.72
CA THR A 117 73.19 -2.28 -48.01
C THR A 117 72.39 -3.14 -47.03
N GLU A 118 72.37 -4.46 -47.18
CA GLU A 118 71.68 -5.36 -46.23
C GLU A 118 72.46 -5.59 -44.92
N SER A 119 73.74 -5.23 -44.85
CA SER A 119 74.63 -5.55 -43.72
C SER A 119 74.62 -4.54 -42.55
N ASP A 120 74.07 -3.33 -42.69
CA ASP A 120 73.99 -2.34 -41.59
C ASP A 120 72.73 -1.44 -41.70
N PRO A 121 71.71 -1.64 -40.85
CA PRO A 121 70.47 -0.86 -40.92
C PRO A 121 70.58 0.62 -40.50
N ASN A 122 71.70 1.10 -39.94
CA ASN A 122 71.68 2.31 -39.09
C ASN A 122 72.76 3.38 -39.35
N SER A 123 73.43 3.38 -40.52
CA SER A 123 74.43 4.40 -40.90
C SER A 123 74.01 5.24 -42.11
N GLU A 124 73.53 6.48 -41.89
CA GLU A 124 73.54 7.64 -42.82
C GLU A 124 73.37 7.33 -44.33
N ILE A 125 72.35 6.54 -44.66
CA ILE A 125 72.19 5.96 -46.00
C ILE A 125 72.03 7.04 -47.09
N SER A 126 71.38 8.17 -46.80
CA SER A 126 71.10 9.20 -47.82
C SER A 126 72.36 9.94 -48.32
N ALA A 127 73.27 10.35 -47.44
CA ALA A 127 74.41 11.20 -47.81
C ALA A 127 75.57 10.41 -48.44
N LYS A 128 75.80 9.16 -47.99
CA LYS A 128 76.80 8.26 -48.61
C LYS A 128 76.34 7.81 -50.00
N ASN A 129 75.06 7.44 -50.16
CA ASN A 129 74.53 7.02 -51.47
C ASN A 129 74.67 8.12 -52.53
N LEU A 130 74.35 9.38 -52.21
CA LEU A 130 74.47 10.48 -53.18
C LEU A 130 75.92 10.76 -53.60
N ARG A 131 76.90 10.58 -52.69
CA ARG A 131 78.33 10.67 -53.01
C ARG A 131 78.83 9.51 -53.86
N TYR A 132 78.39 8.28 -53.59
CA TYR A 132 78.79 7.10 -54.36
C TYR A 132 78.20 7.12 -55.79
N ILE A 133 76.94 7.56 -55.94
CA ILE A 133 76.31 7.80 -57.26
C ILE A 133 77.06 8.88 -58.05
N SER A 134 77.54 9.93 -57.36
CA SER A 134 78.34 11.01 -57.99
C SER A 134 79.74 10.57 -58.41
N GLN A 135 80.28 9.48 -57.84
CA GLN A 135 81.59 8.92 -58.17
C GLN A 135 81.44 7.55 -58.84
N MET A 136 81.02 7.53 -60.11
CA MET A 136 81.14 6.32 -60.94
C MET A 136 82.56 5.74 -60.83
N PRO A 137 82.72 4.44 -60.50
CA PRO A 137 84.03 3.80 -60.49
C PRO A 137 84.74 3.90 -61.85
N ASP A 138 86.06 4.05 -61.87
CA ASP A 138 86.80 4.28 -63.13
C ASP A 138 86.63 3.12 -64.14
N PHE A 139 86.46 1.88 -63.67
CA PHE A 139 86.15 0.74 -64.54
C PHE A 139 84.79 0.87 -65.26
N LEU A 140 83.78 1.45 -64.60
CA LEU A 140 82.49 1.78 -65.21
C LEU A 140 82.62 2.98 -66.14
N LYS A 141 83.43 4.00 -65.78
CA LYS A 141 83.69 5.14 -66.67
C LYS A 141 84.31 4.71 -68.01
N ASP A 142 85.23 3.75 -68.00
CA ASP A 142 85.85 3.25 -69.23
C ASP A 142 84.91 2.42 -70.11
N GLU A 143 84.06 1.57 -69.53
CA GLU A 143 83.04 0.87 -70.32
C GLU A 143 81.96 1.84 -70.83
N VAL A 144 81.57 2.85 -70.04
CA VAL A 144 80.69 3.95 -70.48
C VAL A 144 81.34 4.79 -71.58
N ARG A 145 82.67 4.99 -71.58
CA ARG A 145 83.39 5.67 -72.68
C ARG A 145 83.34 4.84 -73.97
N LYS A 146 83.57 3.53 -73.90
CA LYS A 146 83.46 2.60 -75.04
C LYS A 146 82.02 2.55 -75.57
N LEU A 147 81.04 2.35 -74.69
CA LEU A 147 79.63 2.38 -75.05
C LEU A 147 79.26 3.71 -75.73
N LYS A 148 79.60 4.86 -75.13
CA LYS A 148 79.38 6.19 -75.76
C LYS A 148 80.15 6.39 -77.06
N ALA A 149 81.26 5.69 -77.31
CA ALA A 149 81.95 5.73 -78.60
C ALA A 149 81.19 4.88 -79.63
N ALA A 150 80.82 3.65 -79.27
CA ALA A 150 80.05 2.73 -80.11
C ALA A 150 78.65 3.28 -80.44
N THR A 151 77.90 3.81 -79.46
CA THR A 151 76.62 4.51 -79.69
C THR A 151 76.80 5.70 -80.62
N ARG A 152 77.86 6.51 -80.49
CA ARG A 152 78.10 7.62 -81.43
C ARG A 152 78.48 7.14 -82.83
N SER A 153 79.21 6.02 -82.95
CA SER A 153 79.50 5.41 -84.25
C SER A 153 78.22 4.91 -84.89
N ALA A 154 77.48 4.03 -84.19
CA ALA A 154 76.18 3.51 -84.60
C ALA A 154 75.19 4.63 -84.97
N CYS A 155 74.95 5.62 -84.10
CA CYS A 155 74.05 6.73 -84.42
C CYS A 155 74.53 7.56 -85.63
N ARG A 156 75.83 7.78 -85.83
CA ARG A 156 76.33 8.51 -87.01
C ARG A 156 76.14 7.70 -88.29
N SER A 157 76.47 6.41 -88.27
CA SER A 157 76.28 5.50 -89.39
C SER A 157 74.80 5.33 -89.73
N LEU A 158 73.93 5.18 -88.72
CA LEU A 158 72.47 5.18 -88.90
C LEU A 158 72.01 6.51 -89.52
N ILE A 159 72.26 7.66 -88.88
CA ILE A 159 71.84 9.00 -89.37
C ILE A 159 72.31 9.31 -90.80
N SER A 160 73.39 8.67 -91.28
CA SER A 160 73.88 8.81 -92.65
C SER A 160 72.96 8.17 -93.72
N ILE A 161 72.08 7.25 -93.33
CA ILE A 161 71.06 6.64 -94.19
C ILE A 161 69.82 7.53 -94.22
N HIS A 162 69.28 7.82 -95.41
CA HIS A 162 67.96 8.45 -95.52
C HIS A 162 66.85 7.43 -95.20
N ASP A 163 65.85 7.85 -94.42
CA ASP A 163 64.69 7.06 -93.97
C ASP A 163 65.01 5.76 -93.22
N ILE A 164 65.84 5.85 -92.17
CA ILE A 164 66.17 4.72 -91.28
C ILE A 164 64.93 4.17 -90.58
N LEU A 165 64.14 5.05 -89.96
CA LEU A 165 63.01 4.66 -89.10
C LEU A 165 62.00 3.81 -89.88
N ALA A 166 61.57 4.26 -91.07
CA ALA A 166 60.67 3.49 -91.93
C ALA A 166 61.27 2.15 -92.45
N LYS A 167 62.60 2.03 -92.54
CA LYS A 167 63.26 0.77 -92.92
C LYS A 167 63.40 -0.21 -91.76
N ILE A 168 63.38 0.28 -90.53
CA ILE A 168 63.53 -0.52 -89.31
C ILE A 168 62.17 -0.82 -88.64
N GLU A 169 61.15 0.04 -88.78
CA GLU A 169 59.75 -0.25 -88.41
C GLU A 169 59.20 -1.52 -89.06
N ASN A 170 59.76 -1.95 -90.20
CA ASN A 170 59.39 -3.19 -90.87
C ASN A 170 60.09 -4.45 -90.31
N TYR A 171 60.97 -4.31 -89.31
CA TYR A 171 61.61 -5.41 -88.60
C TYR A 171 61.01 -5.56 -87.20
N ASP A 172 59.94 -6.35 -87.11
CA ASP A 172 59.29 -6.72 -85.86
C ASP A 172 60.22 -7.65 -85.04
N SER A 173 61.01 -7.02 -84.19
CA SER A 173 61.96 -7.65 -83.28
C SER A 173 61.78 -7.01 -81.91
N LEU A 174 62.02 -7.78 -80.84
CA LEU A 174 61.78 -7.32 -79.48
C LEU A 174 62.48 -5.95 -79.24
N LEU A 175 61.67 -4.94 -78.96
CA LEU A 175 62.12 -3.59 -78.57
C LEU A 175 62.38 -3.58 -77.06
N ASP A 176 63.26 -2.70 -76.59
CA ASP A 176 63.52 -2.54 -75.16
C ASP A 176 62.42 -1.69 -74.50
N GLU A 177 61.56 -2.36 -73.72
CA GLU A 177 60.43 -1.77 -72.99
C GLU A 177 60.87 -0.58 -72.09
N ASN A 178 62.08 -0.64 -71.52
CA ASN A 178 62.63 0.42 -70.66
C ASN A 178 62.96 1.69 -71.47
N MET A 179 63.42 1.53 -72.70
CA MET A 179 63.72 2.67 -73.60
C MET A 179 62.44 3.33 -74.10
N HIS A 180 61.37 2.56 -74.29
CA HIS A 180 60.06 3.08 -74.63
C HIS A 180 59.48 3.95 -73.49
N GLU A 181 59.48 3.46 -72.25
CA GLU A 181 59.05 4.23 -71.08
C GLU A 181 59.87 5.53 -70.92
N TYR A 182 61.19 5.45 -71.11
CA TYR A 182 62.06 6.63 -71.07
C TYR A 182 61.72 7.67 -72.16
N ILE A 183 61.34 7.23 -73.36
CA ILE A 183 60.93 8.11 -74.47
C ILE A 183 59.56 8.76 -74.19
N VAL A 184 58.63 8.06 -73.55
CA VAL A 184 57.36 8.64 -73.08
C VAL A 184 57.64 9.72 -72.03
N LEU A 185 58.45 9.44 -71.01
CA LEU A 185 58.86 10.43 -70.01
C LEU A 185 59.59 11.63 -70.62
N TRP A 186 60.38 11.43 -71.69
CA TRP A 186 61.03 12.51 -72.42
C TRP A 186 60.04 13.37 -73.22
N LYS A 187 58.97 12.78 -73.79
CA LYS A 187 57.87 13.49 -74.44
C LYS A 187 57.08 14.33 -73.44
N ASP A 188 56.81 13.81 -72.25
CA ASP A 188 56.19 14.56 -71.15
C ASP A 188 57.08 15.71 -70.64
N LEU A 189 58.39 15.48 -70.53
CA LEU A 189 59.35 16.53 -70.20
C LEU A 189 59.34 17.67 -71.24
N ILE A 190 59.28 17.34 -72.55
CA ILE A 190 59.15 18.34 -73.62
C ILE A 190 57.85 19.13 -73.47
N TYR A 191 56.75 18.48 -73.10
CA TYR A 191 55.47 19.15 -72.85
C TYR A 191 55.57 20.14 -71.68
N VAL A 192 56.06 19.70 -70.52
CA VAL A 192 56.22 20.54 -69.32
C VAL A 192 57.19 21.71 -69.57
N VAL A 193 58.33 21.46 -70.25
CA VAL A 193 59.29 22.51 -70.61
C VAL A 193 58.68 23.50 -71.59
N LYS A 194 57.88 23.05 -72.56
CA LYS A 194 57.16 23.93 -73.47
C LYS A 194 56.15 24.81 -72.72
N GLU A 195 55.35 24.23 -71.83
CA GLU A 195 54.38 24.96 -71.01
C GLU A 195 55.08 26.04 -70.16
N LYS A 196 56.18 25.68 -69.48
CA LYS A 196 57.00 26.61 -68.69
C LYS A 196 57.79 27.65 -69.48
N LEU A 197 57.97 27.45 -70.79
CA LEU A 197 58.51 28.46 -71.72
C LEU A 197 57.39 29.33 -72.33
N GLN A 198 56.11 28.98 -72.10
CA GLN A 198 54.94 29.74 -72.52
C GLN A 198 54.31 30.56 -71.38
N THR A 199 54.53 30.20 -70.11
CA THR A 199 54.05 30.98 -68.97
C THR A 199 54.84 32.27 -68.77
N THR A 200 54.13 33.38 -68.54
CA THR A 200 54.76 34.66 -68.19
C THR A 200 55.14 34.65 -66.70
N ILE A 201 56.23 35.33 -66.34
CA ILE A 201 56.71 35.45 -64.95
C ILE A 201 55.60 35.93 -63.99
N ASP A 202 54.69 36.80 -64.43
CA ASP A 202 53.60 37.30 -63.60
C ASP A 202 52.38 36.36 -63.54
N GLU A 203 52.25 35.43 -64.48
CA GLU A 203 51.24 34.35 -64.44
C GLU A 203 51.69 33.25 -63.47
N ASP A 204 52.97 32.83 -63.55
CA ASP A 204 53.57 31.90 -62.59
C ASP A 204 53.52 32.45 -61.15
N LYS A 205 53.75 33.75 -60.94
CA LYS A 205 53.57 34.37 -59.61
C LYS A 205 52.14 34.28 -59.10
N LYS A 206 51.14 34.61 -59.93
CA LYS A 206 49.71 34.53 -59.54
C LYS A 206 49.29 33.10 -59.20
N ILE A 207 49.74 32.13 -59.99
CA ILE A 207 49.52 30.71 -59.71
C ILE A 207 50.15 30.34 -58.36
N GLN A 208 51.40 30.74 -58.12
CA GLN A 208 52.10 30.44 -56.87
C GLN A 208 51.45 31.12 -55.64
N GLU A 209 51.00 32.37 -55.77
CA GLU A 209 50.25 33.08 -54.73
C GLU A 209 48.91 32.38 -54.42
N HIS A 210 48.15 32.02 -55.46
CA HIS A 210 46.88 31.31 -55.33
C HIS A 210 47.05 29.92 -54.68
N LEU A 211 48.05 29.14 -55.12
CA LEU A 211 48.42 27.87 -54.49
C LEU A 211 48.83 28.06 -53.02
N SER A 212 49.62 29.09 -52.70
CA SER A 212 50.00 29.38 -51.32
C SER A 212 48.80 29.72 -50.43
N HIS A 213 47.80 30.43 -50.99
CA HIS A 213 46.55 30.75 -50.30
C HIS A 213 45.67 29.52 -50.10
N ILE A 214 45.54 28.65 -51.11
CA ILE A 214 44.84 27.35 -50.98
C ILE A 214 45.50 26.51 -49.88
N LEU A 215 46.83 26.33 -49.92
CA LEU A 215 47.57 25.56 -48.92
C LEU A 215 47.43 26.15 -47.51
N ALA A 216 47.42 27.47 -47.38
CA ALA A 216 47.20 28.14 -46.09
C ALA A 216 45.77 27.95 -45.57
N LYS A 217 44.76 27.98 -46.45
CA LYS A 217 43.36 27.70 -46.11
C LYS A 217 43.17 26.23 -45.72
N GLU A 218 43.74 25.31 -46.50
CA GLU A 218 43.71 23.87 -46.26
C GLU A 218 44.31 23.51 -44.90
N ARG A 219 45.48 24.08 -44.55
CA ARG A 219 46.10 23.92 -43.23
C ARG A 219 45.17 24.35 -42.10
N LYS A 220 44.58 25.56 -42.18
CA LYS A 220 43.63 26.04 -41.17
C LYS A 220 42.40 25.13 -41.05
N THR A 221 41.81 24.71 -42.16
CA THR A 221 40.66 23.78 -42.12
C THR A 221 41.05 22.41 -41.58
N ASN A 222 42.27 21.92 -41.82
CA ASN A 222 42.75 20.66 -41.27
C ASN A 222 43.06 20.76 -39.77
N GLU A 223 43.57 21.91 -39.30
CA GLU A 223 43.72 22.22 -37.87
C GLU A 223 42.36 22.28 -37.16
N GLU A 224 41.37 22.97 -37.73
CA GLU A 224 39.98 23.02 -37.23
C GLU A 224 39.31 21.63 -37.23
N ILE A 225 39.53 20.82 -38.27
CA ILE A 225 39.05 19.43 -38.33
C ILE A 225 39.74 18.58 -37.25
N ALA A 226 41.03 18.81 -36.97
CA ALA A 226 41.75 18.08 -35.93
C ALA A 226 41.25 18.43 -34.53
N THR A 227 41.03 19.72 -34.21
CA THR A 227 40.49 20.13 -32.92
C THR A 227 39.05 19.63 -32.72
N LEU A 228 38.18 19.75 -33.72
CA LEU A 228 36.81 19.23 -33.66
C LEU A 228 36.76 17.71 -33.51
N ARG A 229 37.71 16.96 -34.12
CA ARG A 229 37.83 15.51 -33.92
C ARG A 229 38.24 15.17 -32.49
N GLU A 230 39.20 15.88 -31.90
CA GLU A 230 39.61 15.63 -30.51
C GLU A 230 38.48 15.99 -29.52
N GLU A 231 37.83 17.14 -29.68
CA GLU A 231 36.66 17.53 -28.87
C GLU A 231 35.55 16.47 -28.94
N LEU A 232 35.28 15.94 -30.13
CA LEU A 232 34.29 14.89 -30.36
C LEU A 232 34.70 13.56 -29.69
N GLU A 233 35.97 13.17 -29.71
CA GLU A 233 36.47 11.99 -29.00
C GLU A 233 36.48 12.17 -27.47
N VAL A 234 36.81 13.36 -26.96
CA VAL A 234 36.68 13.71 -25.53
C VAL A 234 35.21 13.65 -25.10
N ALA A 235 34.29 14.22 -25.88
CA ALA A 235 32.85 14.17 -25.61
C ALA A 235 32.30 12.74 -25.64
N LYS A 236 32.75 11.89 -26.60
CA LYS A 236 32.43 10.46 -26.63
C LYS A 236 32.92 9.74 -25.37
N LYS A 237 34.20 9.90 -25.00
CA LYS A 237 34.81 9.27 -23.81
C LYS A 237 34.05 9.67 -22.54
N SER A 238 33.77 10.97 -22.37
CA SER A 238 32.98 11.50 -21.25
C SER A 238 31.56 10.91 -21.20
N ARG A 239 30.86 10.86 -22.34
CA ARG A 239 29.53 10.22 -22.43
C ARG A 239 29.57 8.73 -22.07
N ILE A 240 30.61 8.00 -22.49
CA ILE A 240 30.77 6.58 -22.17
C ILE A 240 30.97 6.37 -20.66
N THR A 241 31.81 7.19 -19.99
CA THR A 241 32.01 7.08 -18.54
C THR A 241 30.74 7.46 -17.76
N GLU A 242 30.02 8.50 -18.18
CA GLU A 242 28.75 8.89 -17.57
C GLU A 242 27.67 7.81 -17.71
N ILE A 243 27.58 7.17 -18.89
CA ILE A 243 26.69 6.01 -19.12
C ILE A 243 27.10 4.82 -18.22
N GLY A 244 28.40 4.56 -18.04
CA GLY A 244 28.91 3.56 -17.10
C GLY A 244 28.42 3.80 -15.67
N ILE A 245 28.65 5.00 -15.14
CA ILE A 245 28.22 5.41 -13.79
C ILE A 245 26.70 5.33 -13.65
N LYS A 246 25.92 5.74 -14.66
CA LYS A 246 24.45 5.62 -14.66
C LYS A 246 24.01 4.15 -14.66
N ASN A 247 24.65 3.28 -15.42
CA ASN A 247 24.34 1.84 -15.45
C ASN A 247 24.68 1.14 -14.13
N GLU A 248 25.79 1.47 -13.48
CA GLU A 248 26.14 0.98 -12.14
C GLU A 248 25.11 1.42 -11.09
N ASN A 249 24.71 2.70 -11.14
CA ASN A 249 23.64 3.21 -10.28
C ASN A 249 22.31 2.48 -10.51
N ILE A 250 21.92 2.23 -11.76
CA ILE A 250 20.71 1.46 -12.10
C ILE A 250 20.82 0.03 -11.58
N LYS A 251 21.99 -0.62 -11.68
CA LYS A 251 22.21 -1.97 -11.13
C LYS A 251 22.05 -1.98 -9.61
N ARG A 252 22.74 -1.09 -8.90
CA ARG A 252 22.66 -0.94 -7.44
C ARG A 252 21.23 -0.66 -6.96
N LEU A 253 20.50 0.22 -7.64
CA LEU A 253 19.10 0.54 -7.30
C LEU A 253 18.16 -0.65 -7.54
N LYS A 254 18.39 -1.44 -8.61
CA LYS A 254 17.64 -2.69 -8.85
C LYS A 254 17.89 -3.74 -7.77
N GLU A 255 19.15 -3.91 -7.36
CA GLU A 255 19.54 -4.80 -6.26
C GLU A 255 18.88 -4.37 -4.94
N GLN A 256 18.98 -3.08 -4.58
CA GLN A 256 18.33 -2.53 -3.39
C GLN A 256 16.80 -2.68 -3.41
N LEU A 257 16.16 -2.46 -4.56
CA LEU A 257 14.71 -2.62 -4.69
C LEU A 257 14.29 -4.09 -4.53
N GLN A 258 15.05 -5.02 -5.10
CA GLN A 258 14.79 -6.46 -4.93
C GLN A 258 15.01 -6.89 -3.47
N ASP A 259 16.04 -6.37 -2.80
CA ASP A 259 16.32 -6.58 -1.39
C ASP A 259 15.17 -6.09 -0.49
N ILE A 260 14.69 -4.86 -0.74
CA ILE A 260 13.55 -4.27 -0.01
C ILE A 260 12.29 -5.09 -0.25
N LYS A 261 12.04 -5.53 -1.49
CA LYS A 261 10.89 -6.37 -1.83
C LYS A 261 10.92 -7.70 -1.06
N VAL A 262 12.04 -8.44 -1.11
CA VAL A 262 12.20 -9.72 -0.40
C VAL A 262 12.07 -9.54 1.11
N LYS A 263 12.70 -8.49 1.68
CA LYS A 263 12.57 -8.16 3.11
C LYS A 263 11.12 -7.82 3.48
N SER A 264 10.43 -7.02 2.67
CA SER A 264 9.03 -6.64 2.88
C SER A 264 8.12 -7.87 2.84
N GLU A 265 8.20 -8.70 1.80
CA GLU A 265 7.42 -9.93 1.65
C GLU A 265 7.67 -10.92 2.81
N ALA A 266 8.93 -11.09 3.22
CA ALA A 266 9.28 -11.92 4.37
C ALA A 266 8.71 -11.36 5.69
N THR A 267 8.74 -10.04 5.91
CA THR A 267 8.14 -9.43 7.11
C THR A 267 6.62 -9.52 7.11
N ALA A 268 5.95 -9.32 5.96
CA ALA A 268 4.51 -9.44 5.81
C ALA A 268 4.05 -10.89 6.06
N SER A 269 4.69 -11.87 5.43
CA SER A 269 4.40 -13.30 5.64
C SER A 269 4.60 -13.72 7.10
N LYS A 270 5.68 -13.25 7.75
CA LYS A 270 5.94 -13.49 9.18
C LYS A 270 4.91 -12.83 10.10
N GLN A 271 4.42 -11.65 9.75
CA GLN A 271 3.34 -10.98 10.49
C GLN A 271 2.01 -11.72 10.31
N GLU A 272 1.64 -12.07 9.08
CA GLU A 272 0.41 -12.81 8.76
C GLU A 272 0.38 -14.17 9.48
N SER A 273 1.49 -14.91 9.48
CA SER A 273 1.64 -16.16 10.24
C SER A 273 1.42 -15.95 11.74
N LYS A 274 2.00 -14.90 12.34
CA LYS A 274 1.79 -14.54 13.76
C LYS A 274 0.34 -14.14 14.05
N PHE A 275 -0.31 -13.39 13.17
CA PHE A 275 -1.71 -13.00 13.33
C PHE A 275 -2.62 -14.23 13.26
N LYS A 276 -2.46 -15.11 12.27
CA LYS A 276 -3.21 -16.38 12.18
C LYS A 276 -2.98 -17.29 13.39
N GLN A 277 -1.75 -17.39 13.88
CA GLN A 277 -1.45 -18.16 15.09
C GLN A 277 -2.16 -17.57 16.32
N ARG A 278 -2.09 -16.24 16.50
CA ARG A 278 -2.76 -15.55 17.61
C ARG A 278 -4.27 -15.68 17.54
N GLU A 279 -4.86 -15.47 16.35
CA GLU A 279 -6.29 -15.65 16.13
C GLU A 279 -6.74 -17.08 16.45
N ALA A 280 -5.99 -18.10 16.02
CA ALA A 280 -6.27 -19.48 16.36
C ALA A 280 -6.21 -19.75 17.88
N MET A 281 -5.22 -19.17 18.59
CA MET A 281 -5.12 -19.25 20.05
C MET A 281 -6.26 -18.52 20.77
N ASP A 282 -6.65 -17.33 20.30
CA ASP A 282 -7.74 -16.55 20.88
C ASP A 282 -9.09 -17.25 20.63
N GLN A 283 -9.29 -17.86 19.44
CA GLN A 283 -10.48 -18.67 19.13
C GLN A 283 -10.56 -19.96 19.98
N THR A 284 -9.46 -20.67 20.23
CA THR A 284 -9.49 -21.86 21.10
C THR A 284 -9.72 -21.48 22.55
N ALA A 285 -9.07 -20.44 23.06
CA ALA A 285 -9.30 -19.92 24.41
C ALA A 285 -10.74 -19.41 24.60
N PHE A 286 -11.34 -18.79 23.58
CA PHE A 286 -12.76 -18.40 23.60
C PHE A 286 -13.67 -19.63 23.66
N LYS A 287 -13.47 -20.62 22.77
CA LYS A 287 -14.25 -21.87 22.78
C LYS A 287 -14.14 -22.64 24.09
N GLU A 288 -12.97 -22.64 24.73
CA GLU A 288 -12.78 -23.26 26.05
C GLU A 288 -13.58 -22.54 27.14
N LYS A 289 -13.56 -21.19 27.15
CA LYS A 289 -14.38 -20.39 28.08
C LYS A 289 -15.87 -20.59 27.83
N GLU A 290 -16.29 -20.57 26.57
CA GLU A 290 -17.68 -20.82 26.16
C GLU A 290 -18.15 -22.22 26.59
N GLY A 291 -17.28 -23.23 26.45
CA GLY A 291 -17.53 -24.60 26.90
C GLY A 291 -17.63 -24.77 28.43
N LYS A 292 -17.09 -23.84 29.22
CA LYS A 292 -17.24 -23.82 30.70
C LYS A 292 -18.45 -23.00 31.14
N LEU A 293 -18.67 -21.83 30.54
CA LEU A 293 -19.73 -20.90 30.93
C LEU A 293 -21.12 -21.39 30.51
N LYS A 294 -21.27 -22.04 29.34
CA LYS A 294 -22.58 -22.58 28.91
C LYS A 294 -23.17 -23.62 29.88
N PRO A 295 -22.46 -24.68 30.31
CA PRO A 295 -23.00 -25.61 31.30
C PRO A 295 -23.21 -24.96 32.67
N GLU A 296 -22.34 -24.02 33.09
CA GLU A 296 -22.55 -23.27 34.34
C GLU A 296 -23.86 -22.45 34.32
N ILE A 297 -24.15 -21.76 33.22
CA ILE A 297 -25.42 -21.04 33.02
C ILE A 297 -26.61 -22.03 33.05
N ALA A 298 -26.49 -23.20 32.41
CA ALA A 298 -27.54 -24.21 32.41
C ALA A 298 -27.80 -24.77 33.83
N ASP A 299 -26.75 -25.09 34.58
CA ASP A 299 -26.82 -25.58 35.96
C ASP A 299 -27.39 -24.52 36.91
N LEU A 300 -26.99 -23.25 36.77
CA LEU A 300 -27.55 -22.15 37.57
C LEU A 300 -29.02 -21.90 37.23
N THR A 301 -29.40 -21.96 35.96
CA THR A 301 -30.80 -21.84 35.53
C THR A 301 -31.64 -22.98 36.10
N LYS A 302 -31.13 -24.21 36.09
CA LYS A 302 -31.78 -25.37 36.69
C LYS A 302 -31.95 -25.23 38.19
N LYS A 303 -30.91 -24.82 38.93
CA LYS A 303 -30.95 -24.56 40.38
C LYS A 303 -31.97 -23.46 40.72
N LEU A 304 -32.03 -22.40 39.92
CA LEU A 304 -32.99 -21.31 40.09
C LEU A 304 -34.43 -21.83 39.92
N PHE A 305 -34.70 -22.62 38.88
CA PHE A 305 -36.01 -23.26 38.68
C PHE A 305 -36.38 -24.21 39.82
N GLU A 306 -35.45 -25.05 40.28
CA GLU A 306 -35.67 -25.96 41.43
C GLU A 306 -35.99 -25.19 42.73
N VAL A 307 -35.35 -24.05 42.98
CA VAL A 307 -35.64 -23.18 44.14
C VAL A 307 -36.98 -22.46 43.97
N GLN A 308 -37.30 -21.95 42.78
CA GLN A 308 -38.60 -21.33 42.50
C GLN A 308 -39.77 -22.31 42.70
N ALA A 309 -39.64 -23.55 42.21
CA ALA A 309 -40.65 -24.59 42.39
C ALA A 309 -40.86 -24.91 43.89
N LYS A 310 -39.77 -25.13 44.64
CA LYS A 310 -39.84 -25.36 46.10
C LYS A 310 -40.50 -24.20 46.83
N ASN A 311 -40.12 -22.97 46.53
CA ASN A 311 -40.72 -21.79 47.16
C ASN A 311 -42.22 -21.66 46.82
N GLN A 312 -42.65 -22.01 45.61
CA GLN A 312 -44.07 -22.04 45.24
C GLN A 312 -44.84 -23.15 45.98
N ASP A 313 -44.25 -24.34 46.11
CA ASP A 313 -44.85 -25.44 46.89
C ASP A 313 -44.97 -25.07 48.38
N GLU A 314 -43.91 -24.50 48.97
CA GLU A 314 -43.92 -24.01 50.35
C GLU A 314 -44.94 -22.88 50.55
N GLU A 315 -44.98 -21.90 49.65
CA GLU A 315 -45.94 -20.79 49.72
C GLU A 315 -47.39 -21.29 49.58
N THR A 316 -47.68 -22.18 48.63
CA THR A 316 -49.04 -22.73 48.48
C THR A 316 -49.44 -23.60 49.67
N MET A 317 -48.50 -24.33 50.28
CA MET A 317 -48.75 -25.08 51.53
C MET A 317 -48.98 -24.15 52.72
N LEU A 318 -48.26 -23.03 52.83
CA LEU A 318 -48.50 -22.01 53.85
C LEU A 318 -49.84 -21.30 53.63
N ARG A 319 -50.21 -20.95 52.39
CA ARG A 319 -51.53 -20.40 52.03
C ARG A 319 -52.66 -21.36 52.40
N LYS A 320 -52.52 -22.66 52.12
CA LYS A 320 -53.48 -23.71 52.52
C LYS A 320 -53.61 -23.82 54.05
N LYS A 321 -52.49 -23.84 54.79
CA LYS A 321 -52.50 -23.85 56.26
C LYS A 321 -53.17 -22.60 56.83
N LYS A 322 -52.83 -21.42 56.29
CA LYS A 322 -53.43 -20.14 56.67
C LYS A 322 -54.94 -20.18 56.49
N PHE A 323 -55.43 -20.52 55.30
CA PHE A 323 -56.86 -20.62 55.00
C PHE A 323 -57.58 -21.62 55.91
N LYS A 324 -56.96 -22.77 56.22
CA LYS A 324 -57.54 -23.75 57.16
C LYS A 324 -57.68 -23.17 58.57
N MET A 325 -56.65 -22.49 59.08
CA MET A 325 -56.71 -21.85 60.41
C MET A 325 -57.69 -20.67 60.44
N GLU A 326 -57.77 -19.87 59.38
CA GLU A 326 -58.78 -18.80 59.23
C GLU A 326 -60.19 -19.41 59.26
N THR A 327 -60.44 -20.47 58.50
CA THR A 327 -61.73 -21.19 58.51
C THR A 327 -62.07 -21.79 59.89
N GLU A 328 -61.08 -22.35 60.59
CA GLU A 328 -61.28 -22.86 61.95
C GLU A 328 -61.63 -21.74 62.93
N VAL A 329 -60.96 -20.57 62.83
CA VAL A 329 -61.29 -19.38 63.65
C VAL A 329 -62.68 -18.83 63.31
N GLU A 330 -63.04 -18.71 62.03
CA GLU A 330 -64.38 -18.28 61.59
C GLU A 330 -65.47 -19.20 62.17
N ASN A 331 -65.26 -20.52 62.14
CA ASN A 331 -66.17 -21.50 62.75
C ASN A 331 -66.27 -21.34 64.27
N TRP A 332 -65.17 -21.03 64.97
CA TRP A 332 -65.19 -20.75 66.42
C TRP A 332 -65.90 -19.44 66.74
N ILE A 333 -65.77 -18.40 65.91
CA ILE A 333 -66.50 -17.13 66.04
C ILE A 333 -68.00 -17.39 65.85
N HIS A 334 -68.42 -18.03 64.75
CA HIS A 334 -69.82 -18.36 64.52
C HIS A 334 -70.43 -19.21 65.65
N LYS A 335 -69.68 -20.18 66.17
CA LYS A 335 -70.12 -20.98 67.31
C LYS A 335 -70.27 -20.14 68.59
N TYR A 336 -69.32 -19.24 68.86
CA TYR A 336 -69.39 -18.34 70.00
C TYR A 336 -70.55 -17.37 69.88
N ASP A 337 -70.74 -16.75 68.72
CA ASP A 337 -71.84 -15.82 68.45
C ASP A 337 -73.20 -16.52 68.63
N GLN A 338 -73.35 -17.75 68.12
CA GLN A 338 -74.55 -18.56 68.33
C GLN A 338 -74.76 -18.92 69.81
N GLU A 339 -73.73 -19.41 70.51
CA GLU A 339 -73.85 -19.74 71.95
C GLU A 339 -74.18 -18.49 72.79
N MET A 340 -73.66 -17.32 72.41
CA MET A 340 -73.98 -16.05 73.06
C MET A 340 -75.40 -15.56 72.74
N GLU A 341 -75.89 -15.73 71.52
CA GLU A 341 -77.28 -15.43 71.14
C GLU A 341 -78.26 -16.35 71.88
N GLU A 342 -77.98 -17.66 71.94
CA GLU A 342 -78.74 -18.62 72.73
C GLU A 342 -78.78 -18.23 74.22
N LYS A 343 -77.64 -17.84 74.82
CA LYS A 343 -77.61 -17.36 76.22
C LYS A 343 -78.30 -16.02 76.43
N GLN A 344 -78.24 -15.10 75.48
CA GLN A 344 -79.00 -13.85 75.56
C GLN A 344 -80.51 -14.13 75.52
N ASN A 345 -80.96 -15.03 74.64
CA ASN A 345 -82.35 -15.46 74.57
C ASN A 345 -82.82 -16.15 75.86
N GLU A 346 -82.04 -17.08 76.43
CA GLU A 346 -82.32 -17.71 77.74
C GLU A 346 -82.46 -16.67 78.87
N ILE A 347 -81.59 -15.65 78.90
CA ILE A 347 -81.62 -14.57 79.88
C ILE A 347 -82.88 -13.70 79.68
N GLU A 348 -83.25 -13.37 78.44
CA GLU A 348 -84.43 -12.57 78.13
C GLU A 348 -85.74 -13.31 78.47
N GLU A 349 -85.83 -14.61 78.14
CA GLU A 349 -86.94 -15.47 78.52
C GLU A 349 -87.07 -15.59 80.04
N THR A 350 -85.98 -15.92 80.74
CA THR A 350 -85.96 -16.00 82.21
C THR A 350 -86.30 -14.65 82.86
N SER A 351 -85.84 -13.54 82.26
CA SER A 351 -86.16 -12.19 82.73
C SER A 351 -87.60 -11.76 82.40
N ALA A 352 -88.22 -12.32 81.37
CA ALA A 352 -89.65 -12.16 81.10
C ALA A 352 -90.49 -12.93 82.14
N MET A 353 -90.18 -14.21 82.35
CA MET A 353 -90.81 -15.06 83.38
C MET A 353 -90.69 -14.43 84.77
N TYR A 354 -89.49 -14.01 85.19
CA TYR A 354 -89.29 -13.34 86.48
C TYR A 354 -90.09 -12.03 86.61
N ARG A 355 -90.24 -11.25 85.53
CA ARG A 355 -91.09 -10.04 85.56
C ARG A 355 -92.56 -10.40 85.71
N GLU A 356 -93.03 -11.45 85.05
CA GLU A 356 -94.41 -11.93 85.17
C GLU A 356 -94.69 -12.49 86.58
N GLU A 357 -93.88 -13.43 87.06
CA GLU A 357 -93.99 -14.00 88.41
C GLU A 357 -93.94 -12.92 89.49
N LYS A 358 -93.09 -11.90 89.32
CA LYS A 358 -93.02 -10.76 90.24
C LYS A 358 -94.29 -9.89 90.21
N ALA A 359 -94.91 -9.71 89.04
CA ALA A 359 -96.18 -9.00 88.92
C ALA A 359 -97.33 -9.82 89.56
N GLN A 360 -97.37 -11.13 89.32
CA GLN A 360 -98.32 -12.05 89.97
C GLN A 360 -98.15 -12.07 91.49
N LEU A 361 -96.91 -12.09 92.00
CA LEU A 361 -96.61 -12.00 93.43
C LEU A 361 -97.09 -10.67 94.02
N GLN A 362 -96.87 -9.54 93.32
CA GLN A 362 -97.38 -8.23 93.75
C GLN A 362 -98.91 -8.17 93.78
N GLU A 363 -99.61 -8.81 92.84
CA GLU A 363 -101.07 -8.93 92.92
C GLU A 363 -101.49 -9.76 94.14
N LEU A 364 -100.83 -10.91 94.37
CA LEU A 364 -101.11 -11.75 95.55
C LEU A 364 -100.84 -11.02 96.86
N GLU A 365 -99.74 -10.28 96.98
CA GLU A 365 -99.43 -9.46 98.16
C GLU A 365 -100.50 -8.39 98.40
N GLN A 366 -101.02 -7.74 97.35
CA GLN A 366 -102.14 -6.79 97.46
C GLN A 366 -103.42 -7.50 97.92
N ARG A 367 -103.76 -8.65 97.32
CA ARG A 367 -104.92 -9.47 97.70
C ARG A 367 -104.83 -9.91 99.17
N PHE A 368 -103.68 -10.39 99.63
CA PHE A 368 -103.44 -10.76 101.02
C PHE A 368 -103.48 -9.55 101.96
N ALA A 369 -102.97 -8.39 101.54
CA ALA A 369 -103.06 -7.16 102.33
C ALA A 369 -104.52 -6.70 102.51
N ASP A 370 -105.36 -6.82 101.49
CA ASP A 370 -106.79 -6.49 101.57
C ASP A 370 -107.56 -7.50 102.42
N ILE A 371 -107.38 -8.81 102.20
CA ILE A 371 -107.93 -9.87 103.06
C ILE A 371 -107.50 -9.68 104.52
N LYS A 372 -106.25 -9.24 104.77
CA LYS A 372 -105.77 -8.96 106.12
C LYS A 372 -106.48 -7.76 106.76
N LYS A 373 -106.73 -6.68 106.02
CA LYS A 373 -107.56 -5.55 106.52
C LYS A 373 -108.98 -6.02 106.87
N GLU A 374 -109.59 -6.87 106.04
CA GLU A 374 -110.91 -7.44 106.30
C GLU A 374 -110.89 -8.34 107.54
N TYR A 375 -109.89 -9.20 107.69
CA TYR A 375 -109.70 -10.05 108.86
C TYR A 375 -109.50 -9.23 110.14
N ASP A 376 -108.59 -8.26 110.13
CA ASP A 376 -108.32 -7.38 111.27
C ASP A 376 -109.58 -6.57 111.64
N PHE A 377 -110.37 -6.13 110.65
CA PHE A 377 -111.67 -5.49 110.86
C PHE A 377 -112.69 -6.45 111.51
N ILE A 378 -112.82 -7.70 111.04
CA ILE A 378 -113.72 -8.70 111.62
C ILE A 378 -113.33 -9.02 113.07
N VAL A 379 -112.03 -9.19 113.34
CA VAL A 379 -111.52 -9.44 114.71
C VAL A 379 -111.80 -8.25 115.62
N GLU A 380 -111.60 -7.02 115.16
CA GLU A 380 -111.90 -5.82 115.96
C GLU A 380 -113.41 -5.65 116.18
N GLN A 381 -114.26 -5.95 115.18
CA GLN A 381 -115.72 -5.99 115.36
C GLN A 381 -116.15 -7.07 116.39
N GLN A 382 -115.53 -8.25 116.37
CA GLN A 382 -115.76 -9.28 117.38
C GLN A 382 -115.30 -8.82 118.77
N ARG A 383 -114.14 -8.15 118.87
CA ARG A 383 -113.63 -7.56 120.13
C ARG A 383 -114.60 -6.53 120.71
N ILE A 384 -115.11 -5.62 119.87
CA ILE A 384 -116.11 -4.61 120.24
C ILE A 384 -117.43 -5.28 120.66
N ALA A 385 -117.88 -6.32 119.94
CA ALA A 385 -119.10 -7.06 120.28
C ALA A 385 -118.98 -7.81 121.62
N GLU A 386 -117.86 -8.48 121.88
CA GLU A 386 -117.57 -9.10 123.18
C GLU A 386 -117.50 -8.08 124.32
N GLU A 387 -116.89 -6.92 124.08
CA GLU A 387 -116.76 -5.86 125.08
C GLU A 387 -118.14 -5.22 125.40
N ALA A 388 -118.98 -5.03 124.38
CA ALA A 388 -120.37 -4.59 124.54
C ALA A 388 -121.24 -5.63 125.27
N GLU A 389 -121.05 -6.92 124.99
CA GLU A 389 -121.77 -8.01 125.65
C GLU A 389 -121.34 -8.19 127.12
N LYS A 390 -120.03 -8.12 127.42
CA LYS A 390 -119.52 -8.07 128.80
C LYS A 390 -120.12 -6.90 129.58
N LYS A 391 -120.22 -5.72 128.96
CA LYS A 391 -120.82 -4.52 129.57
C LYS A 391 -122.31 -4.70 129.88
N LYS A 392 -123.10 -5.24 128.93
CA LYS A 392 -124.52 -5.60 129.19
C LYS A 392 -124.64 -6.56 130.37
N GLN A 393 -123.80 -7.60 130.43
CA GLN A 393 -123.83 -8.56 131.54
C GLN A 393 -123.44 -7.94 132.88
N GLU A 394 -122.64 -6.87 132.91
CA GLU A 394 -122.38 -6.11 134.14
C GLU A 394 -123.56 -5.21 134.53
N ASP A 395 -124.17 -4.52 133.58
CA ASP A 395 -125.39 -3.71 133.80
C ASP A 395 -126.56 -4.59 134.32
N GLU A 396 -126.75 -5.79 133.77
CA GLU A 396 -127.71 -6.78 134.25
C GLU A 396 -127.41 -7.26 135.68
N LYS A 397 -126.13 -7.54 136.00
CA LYS A 397 -125.72 -7.90 137.38
C LYS A 397 -126.02 -6.77 138.37
N ILE A 398 -125.85 -5.51 137.97
CA ILE A 398 -126.19 -4.33 138.78
C ILE A 398 -127.72 -4.26 139.00
N MET A 399 -128.52 -4.40 137.94
CA MET A 399 -130.00 -4.44 138.01
C MET A 399 -130.50 -5.54 138.95
N ILE A 400 -129.98 -6.77 138.82
CA ILE A 400 -130.33 -7.90 139.67
C ILE A 400 -129.94 -7.63 141.14
N SER A 401 -128.75 -7.05 141.38
CA SER A 401 -128.30 -6.69 142.73
C SER A 401 -129.20 -5.62 143.38
N ALA A 402 -129.69 -4.65 142.60
CA ALA A 402 -130.65 -3.66 143.06
C ALA A 402 -132.01 -4.30 143.42
N ALA A 403 -132.53 -5.19 142.56
CA ALA A 403 -133.77 -5.91 142.81
C ALA A 403 -133.72 -6.75 144.10
N ILE A 404 -132.61 -7.46 144.35
CA ILE A 404 -132.42 -8.26 145.57
C ILE A 404 -132.42 -7.37 146.84
N LYS A 405 -131.78 -6.19 146.80
CA LYS A 405 -131.78 -5.24 147.94
C LYS A 405 -133.18 -4.73 148.28
N ILE A 406 -134.00 -4.43 147.26
CA ILE A 406 -135.40 -3.99 147.43
C ILE A 406 -136.25 -5.11 148.05
N GLN A 407 -136.13 -6.35 147.54
CA GLN A 407 -136.84 -7.51 148.07
C GLN A 407 -136.47 -7.83 149.53
N ALA A 408 -135.20 -7.65 149.91
CA ALA A 408 -134.73 -7.88 151.28
C ALA A 408 -135.32 -6.89 152.30
N LEU A 409 -135.43 -5.60 151.94
CA LEU A 409 -136.00 -4.56 152.80
C LEU A 409 -137.50 -4.81 153.07
N TRP A 410 -138.27 -5.18 152.05
CA TRP A 410 -139.70 -5.45 152.17
C TRP A 410 -139.99 -6.67 153.06
N ARG A 411 -139.27 -7.79 152.85
CA ARG A 411 -139.41 -9.01 153.68
C ARG A 411 -139.09 -8.73 155.15
N GLY A 412 -138.08 -7.90 155.44
CA GLY A 412 -137.73 -7.50 156.81
C GLY A 412 -138.79 -6.63 157.52
N HIS A 413 -139.60 -5.86 156.78
CA HIS A 413 -140.64 -5.01 157.39
C HIS A 413 -141.83 -5.83 157.90
N ILE A 414 -142.27 -6.84 157.13
CA ILE A 414 -143.42 -7.70 157.48
C ILE A 414 -143.14 -8.50 158.76
N GLU A 415 -141.95 -9.09 158.88
CA GLU A 415 -141.59 -9.97 160.01
C GLU A 415 -141.58 -9.22 161.35
N ARG A 416 -141.10 -7.96 161.35
CA ARG A 416 -141.04 -7.10 162.54
C ARG A 416 -142.42 -6.65 163.05
N LYS A 417 -143.48 -6.75 162.26
CA LYS A 417 -144.85 -6.39 162.68
C LYS A 417 -145.58 -7.54 163.41
N LYS A 418 -145.13 -8.79 163.25
CA LYS A 418 -145.75 -9.97 163.86
C LYS A 418 -145.17 -10.36 165.23
N GLN A 419 -143.91 -10.01 165.54
CA GLN A 419 -143.21 -10.46 166.77
C GLN A 419 -143.43 -9.61 168.04
N LYS A 420 -144.56 -8.88 168.18
CA LYS A 420 -144.94 -8.19 169.43
C LYS A 420 -145.94 -8.97 170.31
N LYS A 421 -146.32 -10.20 169.93
CA LYS A 421 -147.14 -11.11 170.74
C LYS A 421 -146.41 -12.46 170.91
N ALA A 422 -146.51 -13.03 172.12
CA ALA A 422 -145.89 -14.28 172.62
C ALA A 422 -144.35 -14.26 172.87
N LYS A 423 -143.97 -14.63 174.10
CA LYS A 423 -142.58 -14.78 174.60
C LYS A 423 -142.26 -16.26 174.89
N SER A 424 -140.96 -16.54 175.00
CA SER A 424 -140.29 -17.52 175.90
C SER A 424 -139.71 -18.81 175.29
N LYS A 425 -138.70 -19.33 176.02
CA LYS A 425 -138.02 -20.64 175.93
C LYS A 425 -136.90 -20.84 174.88
N GLN A 426 -135.72 -20.41 175.33
CA GLN A 426 -134.38 -21.04 175.20
C GLN A 426 -134.39 -22.52 175.71
N PRO A 427 -133.29 -23.35 175.68
CA PRO A 427 -131.89 -23.10 175.26
C PRO A 427 -131.10 -24.28 174.59
N LYS A 428 -129.77 -24.08 174.41
CA LYS A 428 -128.64 -25.07 174.34
C LYS A 428 -128.46 -25.91 173.05
N SER A 429 -127.24 -26.30 172.61
CA SER A 429 -125.87 -25.82 172.90
C SER A 429 -124.77 -26.52 172.05
N GLY A 430 -123.67 -25.81 171.71
CA GLY A 430 -122.38 -26.37 171.24
C GLY A 430 -122.27 -26.51 169.71
N LYS A 431 -121.17 -26.16 169.03
CA LYS A 431 -119.78 -25.85 169.43
C LYS A 431 -119.21 -24.84 168.39
N LYS A 432 -118.99 -23.56 168.73
CA LYS A 432 -117.65 -22.90 168.91
C LYS A 432 -116.52 -23.49 168.03
N SER A 433 -115.62 -22.75 167.37
CA SER A 433 -115.29 -21.30 167.28
C SER A 433 -114.04 -21.15 166.35
N ALA A 434 -113.70 -20.07 165.63
CA ALA A 434 -114.20 -18.68 165.49
C ALA A 434 -113.78 -18.05 164.11
N SER A 435 -113.84 -16.71 164.03
CA SER A 435 -113.05 -15.71 163.24
C SER A 435 -112.06 -16.13 162.12
N ALA A 436 -111.89 -15.36 161.03
CA ALA A 436 -112.61 -14.19 160.52
C ALA A 436 -112.15 -13.81 159.07
N LYS A 437 -113.01 -13.06 158.37
CA LYS A 437 -112.73 -11.93 157.43
C LYS A 437 -111.26 -11.64 157.00
N LYS A 438 -110.98 -11.25 155.76
CA LYS A 438 -111.83 -11.06 154.56
C LYS A 438 -110.92 -10.91 153.32
N LYS A 439 -111.36 -11.48 152.20
CA LYS A 439 -111.32 -10.97 150.81
C LYS A 439 -110.17 -10.05 150.35
N LYS A 440 -109.51 -10.53 149.28
CA LYS A 440 -109.12 -9.77 148.07
C LYS A 440 -110.03 -8.57 147.77
#